data_AF-A0A9W7LYX7-F1
#
_entry.id   AF-A0A9W7LYX7-F1
#
_cell.length_a   1.000
_cell.length_b   1.000
_cell.length_c   1.000
_cell.angle_alpha   90.00
_cell.angle_beta   90.00
_cell.angle_gamma   90.00
#
_symmetry.space_group_name_H-M   'P 1'
#
loop_
_entity.id
_entity.type
_entity.pdbx_description
1 polymer ?
#
loop_
_entity_poly.entity_id
_entity_poly.type
_entity_poly.pdbx_seq_one_letter_code
_entity_poly.pdbx_strand_id
1 'polypeptide(L)'
;MEGISNSRTNMHCQSVSIDSFKGSLQFDDESTKRNRGVHPSTGSNEFNEAELKQIMENEKLAEIAPVDPKRAKRILANRQSAARSKERKMRYVAELEHKLQTLQMEATTLSAQLTMLQRDSFGLTSQNNELKFRLQAMEKQAQLKDALNEALAAEVQRLELAAAAELSGEAHLSNSMVQQLSINYSRSQSHPQQLNVHRTQQHQHRKQQAMVAEPATKW
;
A
#
# COMPACT_ATOMS: atom_id res chain seq x y z
N MET A 1 34.89 -33.12 -13.53
CA MET A 1 34.17 -32.08 -14.29
C MET A 1 33.30 -31.35 -13.29
N GLU A 2 33.86 -30.47 -12.45
CA GLU A 2 34.27 -29.08 -12.72
C GLU A 2 33.18 -28.18 -13.31
N GLY A 3 32.96 -27.05 -12.62
CA GLY A 3 32.22 -25.86 -13.06
C GLY A 3 30.70 -25.99 -12.88
N ILE A 4 29.96 -25.01 -12.38
CA ILE A 4 30.11 -23.56 -12.57
C ILE A 4 29.58 -22.82 -11.33
N SER A 5 30.41 -21.89 -10.89
CA SER A 5 30.17 -20.78 -9.99
C SER A 5 28.94 -19.95 -10.36
N ASN A 6 28.00 -19.76 -9.45
CA ASN A 6 27.06 -18.65 -9.52
C ASN A 6 27.45 -17.55 -8.51
N SER A 7 28.04 -16.52 -9.09
CA SER A 7 28.33 -15.22 -8.50
C SER A 7 27.07 -14.61 -7.89
N ARG A 8 27.09 -14.42 -6.56
CA ARG A 8 26.18 -13.45 -5.92
C ARG A 8 26.60 -12.07 -6.39
N THR A 9 25.80 -11.45 -7.25
CA THR A 9 25.86 -10.01 -7.49
C THR A 9 25.50 -9.31 -6.18
N ASN A 10 26.52 -8.89 -5.45
CA ASN A 10 26.38 -8.01 -4.29
C ASN A 10 25.95 -6.64 -4.82
N MET A 11 24.64 -6.46 -4.96
CA MET A 11 24.01 -5.18 -5.31
C MET A 11 24.18 -4.26 -4.11
N HIS A 12 25.27 -3.50 -4.15
CA HIS A 12 25.58 -2.41 -3.25
C HIS A 12 24.39 -1.44 -3.24
N CYS A 13 23.57 -1.49 -2.20
CA CYS A 13 22.58 -0.47 -1.92
C CYS A 13 23.33 0.78 -1.46
N GLN A 14 23.68 1.66 -2.40
CA GLN A 14 23.98 3.05 -2.06
C GLN A 14 22.69 3.66 -1.50
N SER A 15 22.63 3.79 -0.18
CA SER A 15 21.65 4.63 0.49
C SER A 15 21.83 6.05 0.00
N VAL A 16 20.91 6.50 -0.86
CA VAL A 16 20.75 7.90 -1.24
C VAL A 16 20.32 8.64 0.02
N SER A 17 21.10 9.66 0.42
CA SER A 17 20.81 10.52 1.57
C SER A 17 19.38 11.05 1.51
N ILE A 18 18.65 10.89 2.61
CA ILE A 18 17.32 11.47 2.82
C ILE A 18 17.41 12.95 3.23
N ASP A 19 18.41 13.67 2.74
CA ASP A 19 18.54 15.10 2.96
C ASP A 19 17.82 15.84 1.86
N SER A 20 16.49 15.88 1.93
CA SER A 20 15.64 16.92 1.35
C SER A 20 14.17 16.52 1.48
N PHE A 21 13.56 16.72 2.65
CA PHE A 21 12.19 17.22 2.77
C PHE A 21 11.78 17.38 4.25
N LYS A 22 12.30 18.40 4.93
CA LYS A 22 11.52 19.15 5.94
C LYS A 22 12.00 20.59 5.91
N GLY A 23 11.27 21.38 5.12
CA GLY A 23 11.42 22.82 5.05
C GLY A 23 11.24 23.46 6.42
N SER A 24 12.10 24.45 6.65
CA SER A 24 11.92 25.58 7.56
C SER A 24 11.23 25.25 8.90
N LEU A 25 11.96 24.57 9.80
CA LEU A 25 11.89 24.98 11.19
C LEU A 25 12.71 26.26 11.30
N GLN A 26 12.06 27.36 10.96
CA GLN A 26 12.48 28.70 11.36
C GLN A 26 12.39 28.71 12.89
N PHE A 27 13.47 28.25 13.53
CA PHE A 27 13.79 28.76 14.84
C PHE A 27 14.06 30.23 14.60
N ASP A 28 13.11 31.07 14.98
CA ASP A 28 13.43 32.46 15.25
C ASP A 28 14.55 32.44 16.29
N ASP A 29 15.78 32.56 15.81
CA ASP A 29 16.93 33.06 16.56
C ASP A 29 16.63 34.54 16.83
N GLU A 30 15.58 34.77 17.62
CA GLU A 30 15.36 36.04 18.26
C GLU A 30 16.44 36.16 19.30
N SER A 31 17.56 36.68 18.78
CA SER A 31 18.66 37.37 19.44
C SER A 31 18.24 37.81 20.82
N THR A 32 18.31 36.87 21.77
CA THR A 32 18.32 37.20 23.17
C THR A 32 19.70 37.78 23.33
N LYS A 33 19.80 39.11 23.10
CA LYS A 33 20.90 39.93 23.55
C LYS A 33 21.27 39.36 24.91
N ARG A 34 22.43 38.70 24.95
CA ARG A 34 23.07 38.30 26.18
C ARG A 34 23.32 39.62 26.90
N ASN A 35 22.32 40.10 27.63
CA ASN A 35 22.56 40.87 28.82
C ASN A 35 23.40 39.92 29.65
N ARG A 36 24.71 40.16 29.62
CA ARG A 36 25.64 39.67 30.63
C ARG A 36 24.96 39.99 31.94
N GLY A 37 24.31 38.97 32.49
CA GLY A 37 23.62 39.06 33.76
C GLY A 37 24.67 39.52 34.74
N VAL A 38 24.52 40.76 35.18
CA VAL A 38 25.18 41.31 36.35
C VAL A 38 25.18 40.20 37.38
N HIS A 39 26.37 39.74 37.74
CA HIS A 39 26.56 38.84 38.86
C HIS A 39 25.83 39.52 40.04
N PRO A 40 24.75 38.96 40.59
CA PRO A 40 24.15 39.55 41.78
C PRO A 40 25.25 39.46 42.82
N SER A 41 25.66 40.62 43.31
CA SER A 41 26.59 40.74 44.42
C SER A 41 26.13 39.78 45.51
N THR A 42 26.96 38.76 45.73
CA THR A 42 26.88 37.85 46.86
C THR A 42 26.99 38.70 48.12
N GLY A 43 25.86 39.18 48.66
CA GLY A 43 25.84 39.92 49.93
C GLY A 43 24.77 41.00 50.13
N SER A 44 24.00 41.43 49.12
CA SER A 44 22.93 42.41 49.41
C SER A 44 21.67 41.70 49.91
N ASN A 45 21.29 41.95 51.17
CA ASN A 45 20.02 41.50 51.75
C ASN A 45 18.82 42.33 51.25
N GLU A 46 19.03 43.23 50.28
CA GLU A 46 18.03 44.18 49.78
C GLU A 46 17.09 43.56 48.76
N PHE A 47 15.79 43.71 48.98
CA PHE A 47 14.75 43.23 48.07
C PHE A 47 14.54 44.20 46.92
N ASN A 48 14.31 43.69 45.71
CA ASN A 48 13.91 44.54 44.58
C ASN A 48 12.43 44.97 44.72
N GLU A 49 11.99 46.00 43.99
CA GLU A 49 10.63 46.54 44.05
C GLU A 49 9.54 45.46 43.85
N ALA A 50 9.76 44.55 42.90
CA ALA A 50 8.85 43.43 42.65
C ALA A 50 8.82 42.41 43.80
N GLU A 51 9.95 42.19 44.47
CA GLU A 51 10.04 41.27 45.62
C GLU A 51 9.38 41.89 46.85
N LEU A 52 9.58 43.19 47.08
CA LEU A 52 8.91 43.94 48.15
C LEU A 52 7.40 43.89 47.99
N LYS A 53 6.89 44.09 46.78
CA LYS A 53 5.46 43.95 46.49
C LYS A 53 4.95 42.54 46.82
N GLN A 54 5.65 41.50 46.38
CA GLN A 54 5.28 40.10 46.69
C GLN A 54 5.35 39.76 48.19
N ILE A 55 6.26 40.40 48.93
CA ILE A 55 6.38 40.27 50.38
C ILE A 55 5.19 40.94 51.06
N MET A 56 4.85 42.17 50.67
CA MET A 56 3.70 42.91 51.20
C MET A 56 2.36 42.22 50.92
N GLU A 57 2.24 41.57 49.77
CA GLU A 57 1.04 40.80 49.39
C GLU A 57 0.91 39.48 50.18
N ASN A 58 1.95 39.00 50.87
CA ASN A 58 1.95 37.73 51.57
C ASN A 58 2.32 37.90 53.04
N GLU A 59 1.33 37.90 53.93
CA GLU A 59 1.48 38.07 55.39
C GLU A 59 2.64 37.27 55.99
N LYS A 60 2.75 35.98 55.63
CA LYS A 60 3.85 35.11 56.09
C LYS A 60 5.24 35.57 55.63
N LEU A 61 5.36 36.11 54.42
CA LEU A 61 6.62 36.67 53.95
C LEU A 61 6.90 38.05 54.56
N ALA A 62 5.87 38.87 54.77
CA ALA A 62 5.98 40.17 55.44
C ALA A 62 6.49 40.03 56.87
N GLU A 63 6.11 38.97 57.59
CA GLU A 63 6.64 38.64 58.92
C GLU A 63 8.08 38.10 58.88
N ILE A 64 8.42 37.28 57.88
CA ILE A 64 9.74 36.64 57.78
C ILE A 64 10.80 37.61 57.27
N ALA A 65 10.47 38.52 56.35
CA ALA A 65 11.41 39.44 55.72
C ALA A 65 12.21 40.33 56.70
N PRO A 66 11.62 40.95 57.75
CA PRO A 66 12.37 41.75 58.71
C PRO A 66 13.21 40.90 59.70
N VAL A 67 12.80 39.66 59.97
CA VAL A 67 13.49 38.75 60.92
C VAL A 67 14.63 37.98 60.23
N ASP A 68 14.39 37.49 59.01
CA ASP A 68 15.35 36.72 58.20
C ASP A 68 15.16 37.02 56.70
N PRO A 69 15.80 38.09 56.18
CA PRO A 69 15.65 38.49 54.79
C PRO A 69 16.21 37.45 53.81
N LYS A 70 17.23 36.68 54.22
CA LYS A 70 17.84 35.63 53.39
C LYS A 70 16.88 34.46 53.19
N ARG A 71 16.14 34.07 54.22
CA ARG A 71 15.08 33.06 54.12
C ARG A 71 13.93 33.55 53.25
N ALA A 72 13.47 34.80 53.41
CA ALA A 72 12.43 35.37 52.56
C ALA A 72 12.83 35.35 51.08
N LYS A 73 14.05 35.78 50.73
CA LYS A 73 14.59 35.68 49.35
C LYS A 73 14.61 34.25 48.82
N ARG A 74 15.03 33.28 49.64
CA ARG A 74 15.04 31.86 49.24
C ARG A 74 13.62 31.34 48.93
N ILE A 75 12.63 31.75 49.72
CA ILE A 75 11.22 31.37 49.48
C ILE A 75 10.74 31.99 48.16
N LEU A 76 11.00 33.27 47.90
CA LEU A 76 10.63 33.92 46.65
C LEU A 76 11.28 33.24 45.44
N ALA A 77 12.58 32.97 45.49
CA ALA A 77 13.30 32.28 44.43
C ALA A 77 12.74 30.86 44.18
N ASN A 78 12.42 30.12 45.25
CA ASN A 78 11.80 28.80 45.13
C ASN A 78 10.37 28.87 44.56
N ARG A 79 9.56 29.85 44.96
CA ARG A 79 8.23 30.09 44.37
C ARG A 79 8.34 30.37 42.88
N GLN A 80 9.27 31.23 42.48
CA GLN A 80 9.49 31.56 41.07
C GLN A 80 9.96 30.35 40.25
N SER A 81 10.90 29.55 40.77
CA SER A 81 11.38 28.36 40.07
C SER A 81 10.34 27.24 40.03
N ALA A 82 9.54 27.06 41.07
CA ALA A 82 8.40 26.15 41.10
C ALA A 82 7.33 26.57 40.08
N ALA A 83 7.00 27.87 40.00
CA ALA A 83 6.07 28.40 39.00
C ALA A 83 6.55 28.11 37.57
N ARG A 84 7.80 28.44 37.24
CA ARG A 84 8.40 28.12 35.93
C ARG A 84 8.43 26.62 35.64
N SER A 85 8.68 25.78 36.66
CA SER A 85 8.71 24.33 36.48
C SER A 85 7.32 23.76 36.21
N LYS A 86 6.29 24.25 36.92
CA LYS A 86 4.89 23.91 36.64
C LYS A 86 4.49 24.34 35.23
N GLU A 87 4.86 25.55 34.84
CA GLU A 87 4.58 26.10 33.52
C GLU A 87 5.23 25.27 32.40
N ARG A 88 6.52 24.91 32.53
CA ARG A 88 7.20 24.01 31.59
C ARG A 88 6.49 22.65 31.51
N LYS A 89 6.11 22.07 32.64
CA LYS A 89 5.40 20.78 32.67
C LYS A 89 4.04 20.89 31.99
N MET A 90 3.30 21.98 32.22
CA MET A 90 2.01 22.22 31.57
C MET A 90 2.15 22.35 30.05
N ARG A 91 3.16 23.10 29.56
CA ARG A 91 3.45 23.17 28.11
C ARG A 91 3.78 21.81 27.53
N TYR A 92 4.66 21.05 28.18
CA TYR A 92 5.03 19.71 27.72
C TYR A 92 3.83 18.75 27.65
N VAL A 93 2.92 18.81 28.63
CA VAL A 93 1.68 18.02 28.59
C VAL A 93 0.81 18.42 27.40
N ALA A 94 0.58 19.72 27.19
CA ALA A 94 -0.22 20.20 26.05
C ALA A 94 0.41 19.83 24.69
N GLU A 95 1.74 19.90 24.57
CA GLU A 95 2.46 19.46 23.38
C GLU A 95 2.29 17.96 23.11
N LEU A 96 2.33 17.13 24.16
CA LEU A 96 2.09 15.70 24.04
C LEU A 96 0.65 15.39 23.64
N GLU A 97 -0.33 16.08 24.23
CA GLU A 97 -1.74 15.93 23.89
C GLU A 97 -2.00 16.32 22.42
N HIS A 98 -1.40 17.41 21.96
CA HIS A 98 -1.49 17.82 20.56
C HIS A 98 -0.84 16.77 19.64
N LYS A 99 0.35 16.26 19.96
CA LYS A 99 1.01 15.19 19.18
C LYS A 99 0.16 13.93 19.13
N LEU A 100 -0.46 13.53 20.23
CA LEU A 100 -1.38 12.40 20.28
C LEU A 100 -2.55 12.61 19.30
N GLN A 101 -3.18 13.78 19.34
CA GLN A 101 -4.29 14.11 18.44
C GLN A 101 -3.86 14.09 16.97
N THR A 102 -2.69 14.67 16.65
CA THR A 102 -2.14 14.65 15.29
C THR A 102 -1.90 13.21 14.82
N LEU A 103 -1.21 12.39 15.61
CA LEU A 103 -0.93 10.99 15.26
C LEU A 103 -2.22 10.17 15.10
N GLN A 104 -3.22 10.40 15.94
CA GLN A 104 -4.52 9.74 15.84
C GLN A 104 -5.24 10.10 14.53
N MET A 105 -5.19 11.38 14.14
CA MET A 105 -5.79 11.86 12.89
C MET A 105 -5.04 11.31 11.66
N GLU A 106 -3.71 11.26 11.72
CA GLU A 106 -2.88 10.62 10.70
C GLU A 106 -3.22 9.13 10.56
N ALA A 107 -3.30 8.39 11.67
CA ALA A 107 -3.67 6.97 11.66
C ALA A 107 -5.05 6.74 11.04
N THR A 108 -6.03 7.60 11.36
CA THR A 108 -7.38 7.52 10.79
C THR A 108 -7.36 7.78 9.28
N THR A 109 -6.61 8.81 8.86
CA THR A 109 -6.48 9.20 7.45
C THR A 109 -5.77 8.13 6.62
N LEU A 110 -4.68 7.55 7.14
CA LEU A 110 -3.97 6.45 6.50
C LEU A 110 -4.83 5.19 6.41
N SER A 111 -5.62 4.90 7.45
CA SER A 111 -6.55 3.76 7.45
C SER A 111 -7.61 3.91 6.37
N ALA A 112 -8.18 5.10 6.18
CA ALA A 112 -9.12 5.39 5.10
C ALA A 112 -8.48 5.21 3.71
N GLN A 113 -7.26 5.70 3.53
CA GLN A 113 -6.51 5.51 2.27
C GLN A 113 -6.25 4.03 1.98
N LEU A 114 -5.87 3.25 2.99
CA LEU A 114 -5.64 1.82 2.85
C LEU A 114 -6.92 1.09 2.40
N THR A 115 -8.07 1.39 3.00
CA THR A 115 -9.36 0.80 2.60
C THR A 115 -9.71 1.14 1.15
N MET A 116 -9.48 2.38 0.70
CA MET A 116 -9.71 2.76 -0.70
C MET A 116 -8.81 1.96 -1.65
N LEU A 117 -7.50 1.90 -1.37
CA LEU A 117 -6.55 1.15 -2.20
C LEU A 117 -6.85 -0.34 -2.23
N GLN A 118 -7.26 -0.92 -1.11
CA GLN A 118 -7.70 -2.32 -1.05
C GLN A 118 -8.89 -2.56 -1.98
N ARG A 119 -9.94 -1.71 -1.88
CA ARG A 119 -11.12 -1.80 -2.75
C ARG A 119 -10.74 -1.70 -4.23
N ASP A 120 -9.90 -0.74 -4.58
CA ASP A 120 -9.49 -0.51 -5.97
C ASP A 120 -8.64 -1.69 -6.50
N SER A 121 -7.75 -2.24 -5.68
CA SER A 121 -6.97 -3.45 -5.99
C SER A 121 -7.87 -4.67 -6.25
N PHE A 122 -8.88 -4.89 -5.41
CA PHE A 122 -9.88 -5.96 -5.64
C PHE A 122 -10.67 -5.72 -6.93
N GLY A 123 -11.07 -4.47 -7.20
CA GLY A 123 -11.76 -4.08 -8.43
C GLY A 123 -10.94 -4.36 -9.68
N LEU A 124 -9.66 -3.96 -9.68
CA LEU A 124 -8.73 -4.22 -10.78
C LEU A 124 -8.46 -5.72 -10.97
N THR A 125 -8.32 -6.48 -9.88
CA THR A 125 -8.15 -7.94 -9.93
C THR A 125 -9.36 -8.62 -10.56
N SER A 126 -10.57 -8.21 -10.19
CA SER A 126 -11.81 -8.72 -10.79
C SER A 126 -11.90 -8.40 -12.28
N GLN A 127 -11.62 -7.16 -12.69
CA GLN A 127 -11.60 -6.75 -14.09
C GLN A 127 -10.53 -7.51 -14.89
N ASN A 128 -9.35 -7.72 -14.31
CA ASN A 128 -8.28 -8.48 -14.95
C ASN A 128 -8.69 -9.93 -15.21
N ASN A 129 -9.36 -10.56 -14.23
CA ASN A 129 -9.87 -11.92 -14.39
C ASN A 129 -10.95 -12.00 -15.48
N GLU A 130 -11.88 -11.04 -15.52
CA GLU A 130 -12.91 -10.97 -16.58
C GLU A 130 -12.27 -10.84 -17.97
N LEU A 131 -11.29 -9.95 -18.13
CA LEU A 131 -10.58 -9.77 -19.39
C LEU A 131 -9.82 -11.04 -19.81
N LYS A 132 -9.20 -11.75 -18.86
CA LYS A 132 -8.56 -13.05 -19.12
C LYS A 132 -9.57 -14.09 -19.60
N PHE A 133 -10.73 -14.20 -18.97
CA PHE A 133 -11.78 -15.11 -19.41
C PHE A 133 -12.29 -14.77 -20.81
N ARG A 134 -12.51 -13.48 -21.08
CA ARG A 134 -12.93 -13.02 -22.41
C ARG A 134 -11.87 -13.33 -23.47
N LEU A 135 -10.60 -13.10 -23.16
CA LEU A 135 -9.49 -13.41 -24.07
C LEU A 135 -9.45 -14.91 -24.40
N GLN A 136 -9.52 -15.77 -23.40
CA GLN A 136 -9.56 -17.23 -23.60
C GLN A 136 -10.75 -17.68 -24.44
N ALA A 137 -11.93 -17.09 -24.21
CA ALA A 137 -13.12 -17.37 -25.01
C ALA A 137 -12.92 -16.96 -26.48
N MET A 138 -12.32 -15.79 -26.72
CA MET A 138 -12.01 -15.32 -28.08
C MET A 138 -10.97 -16.21 -28.77
N GLU A 139 -9.93 -16.65 -28.06
CA GLU A 139 -8.93 -17.58 -28.60
C GLU A 139 -9.58 -18.91 -29.02
N LYS A 140 -10.50 -19.44 -28.21
CA LYS A 140 -11.24 -20.66 -28.56
C LYS A 140 -12.16 -20.46 -29.76
N GLN A 141 -12.81 -19.31 -29.84
CA GLN A 141 -13.64 -18.97 -31.00
C GLN A 141 -12.81 -18.85 -32.28
N ALA A 142 -11.60 -18.28 -32.22
CA ALA A 142 -10.68 -18.20 -33.34
C ALA A 142 -10.23 -19.61 -33.79
N GLN A 143 -9.80 -20.46 -32.86
CA GLN A 143 -9.43 -21.85 -33.15
C GLN A 143 -10.54 -22.64 -33.85
N LEU A 144 -11.79 -22.48 -33.40
CA LEU A 144 -12.93 -23.12 -34.05
C LEU A 144 -13.14 -22.61 -35.48
N LYS A 145 -13.04 -21.30 -35.70
CA LYS A 145 -13.16 -20.71 -37.04
C LYS A 145 -12.06 -21.18 -37.97
N ASP A 146 -10.83 -21.26 -37.50
CA ASP A 146 -9.69 -21.74 -38.29
C ASP A 146 -9.88 -23.21 -38.68
N ALA A 147 -10.29 -24.07 -37.73
CA ALA A 147 -10.60 -25.47 -38.01
C ALA A 147 -11.75 -25.64 -39.02
N LEU A 148 -12.79 -24.80 -38.94
CA LEU A 148 -13.89 -24.80 -39.92
C LEU A 148 -13.41 -24.34 -41.31
N ASN A 149 -12.58 -23.31 -41.38
CA ASN A 149 -12.01 -22.83 -42.63
C ASN A 149 -11.10 -23.88 -43.28
N GLU A 150 -10.27 -24.58 -42.50
CA GLU A 150 -9.43 -25.66 -42.98
C GLU A 150 -10.26 -26.84 -43.50
N ALA A 151 -11.32 -27.24 -42.78
CA ALA A 151 -12.24 -28.29 -43.21
C ALA A 151 -12.97 -27.92 -44.51
N LEU A 152 -13.41 -26.66 -44.65
CA LEU A 152 -14.06 -26.18 -45.87
C LEU A 152 -13.08 -26.15 -47.04
N ALA A 153 -11.85 -25.68 -46.83
CA ALA A 153 -10.81 -25.68 -47.86
C ALA A 153 -10.50 -27.11 -48.35
N ALA A 154 -10.41 -28.07 -47.43
CA ALA A 154 -10.23 -29.47 -47.76
C ALA A 154 -11.40 -30.04 -48.59
N GLU A 155 -12.64 -29.66 -48.28
CA GLU A 155 -13.81 -30.10 -49.03
C GLU A 155 -13.87 -29.48 -50.43
N VAL A 156 -13.51 -28.20 -50.57
CA VAL A 156 -13.37 -27.55 -51.88
C VAL A 156 -12.34 -28.29 -52.73
N GLN A 157 -11.16 -28.58 -52.19
CA GLN A 157 -10.12 -29.32 -52.89
C GLN A 157 -10.59 -30.73 -53.30
N ARG A 158 -11.35 -31.42 -52.44
CA ARG A 158 -11.92 -32.74 -52.74
C ARG A 158 -12.92 -32.66 -53.91
N LEU A 159 -13.79 -31.65 -53.91
CA LEU A 159 -14.77 -31.43 -54.97
C LEU A 159 -14.10 -31.07 -56.30
N GLU A 160 -13.04 -30.25 -56.28
CA GLU A 160 -12.22 -29.94 -57.47
C GLU A 160 -11.63 -31.21 -58.10
N LEU A 161 -11.06 -32.11 -57.28
CA LEU A 161 -10.52 -33.38 -57.75
C LEU A 161 -11.61 -34.31 -58.31
N ALA A 162 -12.78 -34.38 -57.66
CA ALA A 162 -13.91 -35.19 -58.15
C ALA A 162 -14.45 -34.68 -59.49
N ALA A 163 -14.61 -33.36 -59.64
CA ALA A 163 -15.04 -32.75 -60.90
C ALA A 163 -14.03 -32.97 -62.04
N ALA A 164 -12.73 -32.87 -61.74
CA ALA A 164 -11.68 -33.18 -62.71
C ALA A 164 -11.69 -34.66 -63.14
N ALA A 165 -11.98 -35.58 -62.22
CA ALA A 165 -12.07 -37.00 -62.51
C ALA A 165 -13.32 -37.38 -63.33
N GLU A 166 -14.47 -36.73 -63.10
CA GLU A 166 -15.67 -36.96 -63.91
C GLU A 166 -15.50 -36.52 -65.37
N LEU A 167 -14.74 -35.44 -65.61
CA LEU A 167 -14.31 -35.02 -66.95
C LEU A 167 -13.38 -36.05 -67.63
N SER A 168 -12.76 -36.96 -66.87
CA SER A 168 -11.83 -38.00 -67.35
C SER A 168 -12.48 -39.36 -67.57
N GLY A 169 -13.75 -39.58 -67.19
CA GLY A 169 -14.55 -40.74 -67.62
C GLY A 169 -14.25 -42.10 -66.97
N GLU A 170 -13.83 -42.18 -65.70
CA GLU A 170 -13.49 -43.45 -65.02
C GLU A 170 -14.44 -43.84 -63.86
N ALA A 171 -15.27 -44.85 -64.10
CA ALA A 171 -16.33 -45.35 -63.19
C ALA A 171 -15.82 -46.07 -61.90
N HIS A 172 -14.51 -46.12 -61.65
CA HIS A 172 -13.93 -46.91 -60.56
C HIS A 172 -13.82 -46.17 -59.21
N LEU A 173 -14.16 -44.87 -59.17
CA LEU A 173 -13.91 -43.98 -58.02
C LEU A 173 -15.09 -43.81 -57.05
N SER A 174 -16.31 -44.19 -57.42
CA SER A 174 -17.51 -44.06 -56.55
C SER A 174 -17.38 -44.78 -55.21
N ASN A 175 -16.72 -45.95 -55.17
CA ASN A 175 -16.49 -46.68 -53.92
C ASN A 175 -15.49 -45.99 -52.99
N SER A 176 -14.50 -45.28 -53.54
CA SER A 176 -13.50 -44.53 -52.77
C SER A 176 -14.13 -43.29 -52.11
N MET A 177 -15.00 -42.57 -52.83
CA MET A 177 -15.69 -41.39 -52.29
C MET A 177 -16.63 -41.73 -51.13
N VAL A 178 -17.38 -42.84 -51.21
CA VAL A 178 -18.27 -43.30 -50.12
C VAL A 178 -17.47 -43.62 -48.85
N GLN A 179 -16.27 -44.20 -49.00
CA GLN A 179 -15.41 -44.53 -47.88
C GLN A 179 -14.80 -43.26 -47.23
N GLN A 180 -14.46 -42.25 -48.03
CA GLN A 180 -13.90 -40.99 -47.54
C GLN A 180 -14.95 -40.10 -46.83
N LEU A 181 -16.19 -40.08 -47.32
CA LEU A 181 -17.33 -39.41 -46.67
C LEU A 181 -17.62 -39.99 -45.27
N SER A 182 -17.52 -41.32 -45.12
CA SER A 182 -17.68 -41.98 -43.80
C SER A 182 -16.60 -41.61 -42.80
N ILE A 183 -15.35 -41.41 -43.24
CA ILE A 183 -14.23 -40.99 -42.39
C ILE A 183 -14.42 -39.55 -41.88
N ASN A 184 -14.86 -38.63 -42.75
CA ASN A 184 -15.11 -37.24 -42.38
C ASN A 184 -16.30 -37.10 -41.42
N TYR A 185 -17.38 -37.85 -41.63
CA TYR A 185 -18.53 -37.88 -40.71
C TYR A 185 -18.12 -38.34 -39.29
N SER A 186 -17.29 -39.37 -39.21
CA SER A 186 -16.78 -39.90 -37.93
C SER A 186 -15.87 -38.90 -37.20
N ARG A 187 -15.06 -38.12 -37.94
CA ARG A 187 -14.18 -37.07 -37.38
C ARG A 187 -14.97 -35.85 -36.87
N SER A 188 -16.11 -35.55 -37.45
CA SER A 188 -16.98 -34.45 -36.97
C SER A 188 -17.64 -34.76 -35.61
N GLN A 189 -17.91 -36.04 -35.30
CA GLN A 189 -18.53 -36.47 -34.05
C GLN A 189 -17.60 -36.50 -32.82
N SER A 190 -16.27 -36.37 -32.97
CA SER A 190 -15.34 -36.36 -31.83
C SER A 190 -15.20 -34.98 -31.15
N HIS A 191 -15.80 -33.92 -31.72
CA HIS A 191 -15.77 -32.57 -31.16
C HIS A 191 -16.58 -32.31 -29.86
N PRO A 192 -17.64 -33.06 -29.48
CA PRO A 192 -18.36 -32.81 -28.22
C PRO A 192 -17.51 -33.05 -26.97
N GLN A 193 -16.42 -33.82 -27.07
CA GLN A 193 -15.64 -34.23 -25.92
C GLN A 193 -14.82 -33.07 -25.31
N GLN A 194 -14.47 -32.04 -26.10
CA GLN A 194 -13.73 -30.88 -25.57
C GLN A 194 -14.60 -29.94 -24.71
N LEU A 195 -15.90 -29.82 -24.99
CA LEU A 195 -16.83 -29.03 -24.17
C LEU A 195 -16.98 -29.59 -22.75
N ASN A 196 -16.91 -30.91 -22.59
CA ASN A 196 -17.07 -31.55 -21.28
C ASN A 196 -15.82 -31.40 -20.40
N VAL A 197 -14.62 -31.41 -21.00
CA VAL A 197 -13.36 -31.10 -20.29
C VAL A 197 -13.36 -29.65 -19.80
N HIS A 198 -13.91 -28.73 -20.59
CA HIS A 198 -14.01 -27.31 -20.24
C HIS A 198 -14.95 -27.07 -19.03
N ARG A 199 -16.10 -27.75 -18.97
CA ARG A 199 -17.03 -27.67 -17.83
C ARG A 199 -16.40 -28.19 -16.54
N THR A 200 -15.55 -29.21 -16.65
CA THR A 200 -14.86 -29.82 -15.50
C THR A 200 -13.73 -28.93 -14.98
N GLN A 201 -12.96 -28.28 -15.86
CA GLN A 201 -11.93 -27.32 -15.45
C GLN A 201 -12.51 -26.03 -14.85
N GLN A 202 -13.63 -25.53 -15.39
CA GLN A 202 -14.35 -24.39 -14.78
C GLN A 202 -14.81 -24.70 -13.35
N HIS A 203 -15.27 -25.93 -13.07
CA HIS A 203 -15.67 -26.33 -11.72
C HIS A 203 -14.49 -26.43 -10.74
N GLN A 204 -13.32 -26.91 -11.18
CA GLN A 204 -12.14 -26.98 -10.32
C GLN A 204 -11.58 -25.59 -9.97
N HIS A 205 -11.53 -24.66 -10.94
CA HIS A 205 -11.09 -23.29 -10.65
C HIS A 205 -12.06 -22.53 -9.74
N ARG A 206 -13.38 -22.75 -9.91
CA ARG A 206 -14.39 -22.16 -9.01
C ARG A 206 -14.27 -22.68 -7.56
N LYS A 207 -13.85 -23.94 -7.37
CA LYS A 207 -13.55 -24.48 -6.02
C LYS A 207 -12.29 -23.85 -5.39
N GLN A 208 -11.26 -23.55 -6.18
CA GLN A 208 -10.04 -22.90 -5.66
C GLN A 208 -10.29 -21.44 -5.29
N GLN A 209 -11.13 -20.71 -6.04
CA GLN A 209 -11.53 -19.36 -5.66
C GLN A 209 -12.39 -19.33 -4.38
N ALA A 210 -13.21 -20.36 -4.13
CA ALA A 210 -14.00 -20.46 -2.91
C ALA A 210 -13.16 -20.73 -1.64
N MET A 211 -11.98 -21.36 -1.75
CA MET A 211 -11.08 -21.56 -0.60
C MET A 211 -10.26 -20.32 -0.24
N VAL A 212 -10.05 -19.39 -1.18
CA VAL A 212 -9.31 -18.13 -0.93
C VAL A 212 -10.23 -17.03 -0.39
N ALA A 213 -11.55 -17.22 -0.50
CA ALA A 213 -12.57 -16.27 -0.08
C ALA A 213 -13.14 -16.56 1.33
N GLU A 214 -12.37 -17.18 2.24
CA GLU A 214 -12.76 -17.28 3.63
C GLU A 214 -12.49 -15.93 4.32
N PRO A 215 -13.51 -15.19 4.79
CA PRO A 215 -13.28 -13.95 5.49
C PRO A 215 -12.67 -14.27 6.85
N ALA A 216 -11.51 -13.70 7.14
CA ALA A 216 -10.98 -13.63 8.49
C ALA A 216 -11.97 -12.87 9.38
N THR A 217 -12.95 -13.58 9.93
CA THR A 217 -13.78 -13.12 11.02
C THR A 217 -12.88 -12.89 12.23
N LYS A 218 -12.86 -11.62 12.66
CA LYS A 218 -12.47 -11.10 13.97
C LYS A 218 -12.54 -12.16 15.08
N TRP A 219 -11.46 -12.28 15.86
CA TRP A 219 -11.35 -11.79 17.24
C TRP A 219 -9.89 -11.39 17.50
#